data_AF-A0A225D7K4-F1
#
_entry.id   AF-A0A225D7K4-F1
#
_cell.length_a   1.000
_cell.length_b   1.000
_cell.length_c   1.000
_cell.angle_alpha   90.00
_cell.angle_beta   90.00
_cell.angle_gamma   90.00
#
_symmetry.space_group_name_H-M   'P 1'
#
loop_
_entity.id
_entity.type
_entity.pdbx_description
1 polymer ?
#
loop_
_entity_poly.entity_id
_entity_poly.type
_entity_poly.pdbx_seq_one_letter_code
_entity_poly.pdbx_strand_id
1 'polypeptide(L)'
;MTELMVHVERVVRPVRAGPGRKMKMREELLAHLAAIYGEERARFGDDTLALRLAVQRFGDPAELTKELQATVPRVERFLMTPLPGTDWERRATRWSQPRPDESSLRHAARVAAVFAGFVLANICLIPVLRYASGVSWSALRIDPATAAVVTAHAFVSAMLCVGFIRATSGRLTRRSLLVAVACAAPLLAGGPVLLSALHALQSDNLLWVDLVHPEGKDHTLRVVASGLFWLVMCAVVCRFVFARYRRITEWTELEING
;
A
#
# COMPACT_ATOMS: atom_id res chain seq x y z
N MET A 1 12.93 -22.19 -17.69
CA MET A 1 12.63 -21.99 -16.25
C MET A 1 11.20 -21.53 -15.99
N THR A 2 10.64 -20.65 -16.82
CA THR A 2 9.29 -20.08 -16.66
C THR A 2 8.18 -21.12 -16.44
N GLU A 3 8.22 -22.26 -17.14
CA GLU A 3 7.19 -23.31 -16.98
C GLU A 3 7.17 -23.96 -15.59
N LEU A 4 8.35 -24.15 -14.97
CA LEU A 4 8.46 -24.68 -13.59
C LEU A 4 7.82 -23.72 -12.59
N MET A 5 8.07 -22.41 -12.76
CA MET A 5 7.51 -21.36 -11.90
C MET A 5 5.99 -21.29 -12.02
N VAL A 6 5.44 -21.41 -13.23
CA VAL A 6 3.98 -21.44 -13.45
C VAL A 6 3.33 -22.61 -12.69
N HIS A 7 4.00 -23.77 -12.68
CA HIS A 7 3.49 -24.94 -11.98
C HIS A 7 3.49 -24.74 -10.46
N VAL A 8 4.60 -24.24 -9.89
CA VAL A 8 4.70 -23.90 -8.46
C VAL A 8 3.70 -22.83 -8.06
N GLU A 9 3.51 -21.79 -8.87
CA GLU A 9 2.53 -20.74 -8.60
C GLU A 9 1.11 -21.29 -8.54
N ARG A 10 0.77 -22.26 -9.39
CA ARG A 10 -0.55 -22.91 -9.37
C ARG A 10 -0.80 -23.64 -8.05
N VAL A 11 0.22 -24.26 -7.46
CA VAL A 11 0.15 -24.94 -6.15
C VAL A 11 0.04 -23.94 -4.99
N VAL A 12 0.86 -22.88 -4.98
CA VAL A 12 0.94 -21.97 -3.82
C VAL A 12 -0.14 -20.90 -3.81
N ARG A 13 -0.63 -20.46 -4.98
CA ARG A 13 -1.64 -19.40 -5.10
C ARG A 13 -2.91 -19.66 -4.27
N PRO A 14 -3.54 -20.86 -4.28
CA PRO A 14 -4.74 -21.13 -3.49
C PRO A 14 -4.51 -21.19 -1.97
N VAL A 15 -3.27 -21.36 -1.49
CA VAL A 15 -2.98 -21.46 -0.06
C VAL A 15 -3.36 -20.16 0.66
N ARG A 16 -4.07 -20.24 1.79
CA ARG A 16 -4.45 -19.09 2.64
C ARG A 16 -3.35 -18.75 3.62
N ALA A 17 -2.24 -18.23 3.10
CA ALA A 17 -1.09 -17.79 3.87
C ALA A 17 -0.73 -16.34 3.55
N GLY A 18 -0.10 -15.67 4.51
CA GLY A 18 0.48 -14.35 4.31
C GLY A 18 1.55 -14.36 3.22
N PRO A 19 1.83 -13.20 2.59
CA PRO A 19 2.66 -13.17 1.39
C PRO A 19 4.09 -13.66 1.61
N GLY A 20 4.67 -13.41 2.78
CA GLY A 20 6.03 -13.86 3.11
C GLY A 20 6.13 -15.38 3.22
N ARG A 21 5.13 -16.03 3.84
CA ARG A 21 5.06 -17.49 3.93
C ARG A 21 4.85 -18.12 2.55
N LYS A 22 3.97 -17.54 1.71
CA LYS A 22 3.82 -17.97 0.31
C LYS A 22 5.12 -17.86 -0.48
N MET A 23 5.89 -16.80 -0.26
CA MET A 23 7.16 -16.62 -0.94
C MET A 23 8.13 -17.75 -0.61
N LYS A 24 8.33 -18.02 0.68
CA LYS A 24 9.17 -19.12 1.14
C LYS A 24 8.71 -20.48 0.60
N MET A 25 7.40 -20.74 0.59
CA MET A 25 6.83 -21.95 -0.01
C MET A 25 7.15 -22.08 -1.50
N ARG A 26 7.09 -20.97 -2.28
CA ARG A 26 7.45 -20.99 -3.71
C ARG A 26 8.92 -21.29 -3.91
N GLU A 27 9.79 -20.66 -3.13
CA GLU A 27 11.25 -20.86 -3.22
C GLU A 27 11.61 -22.33 -2.94
N GLU A 28 11.07 -22.90 -1.85
CA GLU A 28 11.28 -24.29 -1.48
C GLU A 28 10.76 -25.26 -2.55
N LEU A 29 9.51 -25.07 -3.00
CA LEU A 29 8.91 -25.93 -4.03
C LEU A 29 9.61 -25.81 -5.38
N LEU A 30 10.05 -24.61 -5.76
CA LEU A 30 10.79 -24.39 -7.00
C LEU A 30 12.16 -25.04 -6.95
N ALA A 31 12.85 -24.97 -5.80
CA ALA A 31 14.12 -25.66 -5.61
C ALA A 31 13.95 -27.20 -5.74
N HIS A 32 12.91 -27.77 -5.13
CA HIS A 32 12.62 -29.20 -5.25
C HIS A 32 12.26 -29.60 -6.69
N LEU A 33 11.39 -28.84 -7.35
CA LEU A 33 10.99 -29.12 -8.73
C LEU A 33 12.16 -28.97 -9.72
N ALA A 34 13.02 -27.98 -9.52
CA ALA A 34 14.23 -27.79 -10.32
C ALA A 34 15.24 -28.93 -10.13
N ALA A 35 15.39 -29.45 -8.90
CA ALA A 35 16.23 -30.62 -8.63
C ALA A 35 15.71 -31.87 -9.38
N ILE A 36 14.41 -32.16 -9.29
CA ILE A 36 13.79 -33.28 -10.02
C ILE A 36 13.98 -33.10 -11.53
N TYR A 37 13.74 -31.89 -12.05
CA TYR A 37 13.99 -31.59 -13.46
C TYR A 37 15.44 -31.87 -13.88
N GLY A 38 16.42 -31.48 -13.07
CA GLY A 38 17.84 -31.78 -13.31
C GLY A 38 18.13 -33.28 -13.38
N GLU A 39 17.54 -34.07 -12.49
CA GLU A 39 17.65 -35.53 -12.50
C GLU A 39 17.05 -36.16 -13.77
N GLU A 40 15.82 -35.78 -14.12
CA GLU A 40 15.15 -36.34 -15.32
C GLU A 40 15.85 -35.88 -16.60
N ARG A 41 16.36 -34.65 -16.64
CA ARG A 41 17.13 -34.13 -17.77
C ARG A 41 18.43 -34.91 -17.96
N ALA A 42 19.16 -35.17 -16.88
CA ALA A 42 20.38 -35.99 -16.93
C ALA A 42 20.10 -37.43 -17.40
N ARG A 43 18.89 -37.95 -17.12
CA ARG A 43 18.49 -39.31 -17.47
C ARG A 43 18.06 -39.47 -18.93
N PHE A 44 17.32 -38.51 -19.48
CA PHE A 44 16.68 -38.65 -20.80
C PHE A 44 17.27 -37.75 -21.89
N GLY A 45 17.98 -36.68 -21.54
CA GLY A 45 18.61 -35.76 -22.49
C GLY A 45 17.65 -34.88 -23.31
N ASP A 46 16.32 -35.05 -23.14
CA ASP A 46 15.28 -34.22 -23.77
C ASP A 46 14.61 -33.34 -22.72
N ASP A 47 14.75 -32.01 -22.89
CA ASP A 47 14.22 -31.00 -21.98
C ASP A 47 12.69 -31.06 -21.84
N THR A 48 11.96 -31.34 -22.92
CA THR A 48 10.50 -31.40 -22.90
C THR A 48 9.99 -32.64 -22.16
N LEU A 49 10.63 -33.78 -22.41
CA LEU A 49 10.34 -35.03 -21.72
C LEU A 49 10.70 -34.93 -20.24
N ALA A 50 11.88 -34.37 -19.92
CA ALA A 50 12.35 -34.17 -18.56
C ALA A 50 11.40 -33.27 -17.76
N LEU A 51 10.90 -32.19 -18.37
CA LEU A 51 9.92 -31.31 -17.74
C LEU A 51 8.62 -32.05 -17.42
N ARG A 52 8.07 -32.80 -18.38
CA ARG A 52 6.85 -33.56 -18.19
C ARG A 52 6.99 -34.60 -17.08
N LEU A 53 8.10 -35.34 -17.06
CA LEU A 53 8.39 -36.34 -16.05
C LEU A 53 8.63 -35.71 -14.67
N ALA A 54 9.31 -34.56 -14.62
CA ALA A 54 9.53 -33.84 -13.37
C ALA A 54 8.21 -33.34 -12.77
N VAL A 55 7.32 -32.76 -13.58
CA VAL A 55 5.97 -32.35 -13.16
C VAL A 55 5.15 -33.55 -12.70
N GLN A 56 5.21 -34.67 -13.41
CA GLN A 56 4.51 -35.89 -13.01
C GLN A 56 5.01 -36.43 -11.66
N ARG A 57 6.34 -36.45 -11.46
CA ARG A 57 6.98 -36.92 -10.22
C ARG A 57 6.81 -35.96 -9.06
N PHE A 58 6.64 -34.66 -9.33
CA PHE A 58 6.33 -33.64 -8.34
C PHE A 58 4.97 -33.86 -7.66
N GLY A 59 4.03 -34.51 -8.35
CA GLY A 59 2.76 -34.96 -7.80
C GLY A 59 1.56 -34.10 -8.20
N ASP A 60 0.38 -34.43 -7.66
CA ASP A 60 -0.85 -33.69 -7.93
C ASP A 60 -0.83 -32.31 -7.23
N PRO A 61 -0.95 -31.20 -7.97
CA PRO A 61 -1.05 -29.85 -7.41
C PRO A 61 -2.12 -29.69 -6.32
N ALA A 62 -3.23 -30.42 -6.39
CA ALA A 62 -4.32 -30.32 -5.43
C ALA A 62 -3.95 -30.90 -4.06
N GLU A 63 -3.30 -32.06 -4.03
CA GLU A 63 -2.82 -32.66 -2.78
C GLU A 63 -1.67 -31.85 -2.17
N LEU A 64 -0.71 -31.38 -2.98
CA LEU A 64 0.34 -30.47 -2.51
C LEU A 64 -0.24 -29.19 -1.89
N THR A 65 -1.27 -28.61 -2.52
CA THR A 65 -1.97 -27.42 -1.97
C THR A 65 -2.55 -27.72 -0.60
N LYS A 66 -3.17 -28.89 -0.42
CA LYS A 66 -3.80 -29.31 0.83
C LYS A 66 -2.77 -29.55 1.93
N GLU A 67 -1.64 -30.18 1.60
CA GLU A 67 -0.51 -30.35 2.51
C GLU A 67 0.09 -29.01 2.94
N LEU A 68 0.39 -28.12 1.99
CA LEU A 68 0.87 -26.76 2.30
C LEU A 68 -0.13 -26.01 3.16
N GLN A 69 -1.42 -26.10 2.86
CA GLN A 69 -2.46 -25.45 3.63
C GLN A 69 -2.54 -25.96 5.08
N ALA A 70 -2.23 -27.24 5.30
CA ALA A 70 -2.17 -27.84 6.63
C ALA A 70 -1.00 -27.29 7.47
N THR A 71 0.11 -26.90 6.84
CA THR A 71 1.24 -26.25 7.53
C THR A 71 0.95 -24.81 7.98
N VAL A 72 -0.13 -24.18 7.49
CA VAL A 72 -0.46 -22.79 7.83
C VAL A 72 -1.21 -22.73 9.17
N PRO A 73 -0.74 -21.90 10.13
CA PRO A 73 -1.45 -21.67 11.40
C PRO A 73 -2.92 -21.32 11.20
N ARG A 74 -3.81 -21.87 12.05
CA ARG A 74 -5.27 -21.66 11.93
C ARG A 74 -5.67 -20.18 11.98
N VAL A 75 -5.01 -19.39 12.83
CA VAL A 75 -5.25 -17.94 12.95
C VAL A 75 -4.89 -17.22 11.66
N GLU A 76 -3.75 -17.56 11.04
CA GLU A 76 -3.33 -17.00 9.76
C GLU A 76 -4.31 -17.38 8.64
N ARG A 77 -4.76 -18.65 8.61
CA ARG A 77 -5.79 -19.10 7.65
C ARG A 77 -7.09 -18.32 7.79
N PHE A 78 -7.52 -18.06 9.02
CA PHE A 78 -8.73 -17.29 9.30
C PHE A 78 -8.58 -15.83 8.84
N LEU A 79 -7.49 -15.16 9.23
CA LEU A 79 -7.21 -13.77 8.83
C LEU A 79 -7.07 -13.60 7.31
N MET A 80 -6.58 -14.62 6.61
CA MET A 80 -6.43 -14.62 5.14
C MET A 80 -7.64 -15.21 4.41
N THR A 81 -8.71 -15.57 5.12
CA THR A 81 -9.94 -16.04 4.47
C THR A 81 -10.65 -14.83 3.87
N PRO A 82 -10.91 -14.81 2.54
CA PRO A 82 -11.67 -13.73 1.94
C PRO A 82 -13.06 -13.67 2.60
N LEU A 83 -13.39 -12.52 3.17
CA LEU A 83 -14.70 -12.30 3.74
C LEU A 83 -15.73 -12.28 2.59
N PRO A 84 -16.87 -12.97 2.72
CA PRO A 84 -17.92 -12.89 1.70
C PRO A 84 -18.36 -11.43 1.53
N GLY A 85 -18.42 -10.96 0.28
CA GLY A 85 -18.70 -9.55 -0.04
C GLY A 85 -17.48 -8.62 -0.04
N THR A 86 -16.29 -9.07 0.40
CA THR A 86 -15.06 -8.27 0.32
C THR A 86 -14.28 -8.48 -0.98
N ASP A 87 -14.98 -8.68 -2.09
CA ASP A 87 -14.38 -8.54 -3.42
C ASP A 87 -13.90 -7.10 -3.68
N TRP A 88 -14.21 -6.16 -2.79
CA TRP A 88 -13.69 -4.80 -2.84
C TRP A 88 -12.16 -4.80 -2.89
N GLU A 89 -11.43 -5.71 -2.23
CA GLU A 89 -9.97 -5.75 -2.31
C GLU A 89 -9.49 -6.17 -3.70
N ARG A 90 -10.11 -7.21 -4.29
CA ARG A 90 -9.85 -7.63 -5.67
C ARG A 90 -10.24 -6.56 -6.68
N ARG A 91 -11.34 -5.87 -6.43
CA ARG A 91 -11.85 -4.79 -7.28
C ARG A 91 -10.96 -3.56 -7.17
N ALA A 92 -10.52 -3.20 -5.97
CA ALA A 92 -9.58 -2.11 -5.70
C ALA A 92 -8.22 -2.41 -6.32
N THR A 93 -7.70 -3.64 -6.16
CA THR A 93 -6.43 -4.04 -6.78
C THR A 93 -6.51 -4.08 -8.30
N ARG A 94 -7.56 -4.69 -8.87
CA ARG A 94 -7.79 -4.66 -10.33
C ARG A 94 -7.96 -3.24 -10.85
N TRP A 95 -8.66 -2.39 -10.11
CA TRP A 95 -8.83 -0.99 -10.47
C TRP A 95 -7.51 -0.21 -10.34
N SER A 96 -6.60 -0.59 -9.42
CA SER A 96 -5.26 0.01 -9.30
C SER A 96 -4.21 -0.54 -10.28
N GLN A 97 -4.50 -1.62 -11.03
CA GLN A 97 -3.55 -2.19 -11.99
C GLN A 97 -3.59 -1.44 -13.33
N PRO A 98 -2.46 -1.36 -14.07
CA PRO A 98 -2.42 -0.82 -15.43
C PRO A 98 -3.29 -1.66 -16.35
N ARG A 99 -4.03 -1.01 -17.26
CA ARG A 99 -4.69 -1.74 -18.36
C ARG A 99 -3.66 -2.05 -19.46
N PRO A 100 -3.81 -3.15 -20.21
CA PRO A 100 -2.81 -3.57 -21.21
C PRO A 100 -2.56 -2.53 -22.31
N ASP A 101 -3.51 -1.63 -22.57
CA ASP A 101 -3.47 -0.54 -23.55
C ASP A 101 -3.20 0.85 -22.93
N GLU A 102 -3.03 0.93 -21.61
CA GLU A 102 -2.90 2.19 -20.88
C GLU A 102 -1.43 2.60 -20.74
N SER A 103 -1.09 3.80 -21.24
CA SER A 103 0.25 4.36 -21.03
C SER A 103 0.50 4.61 -19.53
N SER A 104 1.76 4.48 -19.09
CA SER A 104 2.13 4.71 -17.68
C SER A 104 1.66 6.06 -17.14
N LEU A 105 1.70 7.11 -17.98
CA LEU A 105 1.21 8.45 -17.62
C LEU A 105 -0.31 8.46 -17.39
N ARG A 106 -1.09 7.82 -18.27
CA ARG A 106 -2.55 7.72 -18.14
C ARG A 106 -2.93 6.93 -16.89
N HIS A 107 -2.22 5.84 -16.64
CA HIS A 107 -2.40 5.03 -15.45
C HIS A 107 -2.13 5.82 -14.16
N ALA A 108 -0.99 6.52 -14.11
CA ALA A 108 -0.63 7.41 -13.02
C ALA A 108 -1.69 8.49 -12.78
N ALA A 109 -2.15 9.17 -13.84
CA ALA A 109 -3.17 10.20 -13.75
C ALA A 109 -4.50 9.64 -13.21
N ARG A 110 -4.91 8.44 -13.67
CA ARG A 110 -6.14 7.77 -13.20
C ARG A 110 -6.08 7.45 -11.71
N VAL A 111 -4.97 6.89 -11.24
CA VAL A 111 -4.81 6.58 -9.82
C VAL A 111 -4.71 7.86 -8.99
N ALA A 112 -3.97 8.86 -9.46
CA ALA A 112 -3.89 10.16 -8.80
C ALA A 112 -5.26 10.83 -8.68
N ALA A 113 -6.08 10.79 -9.73
CA ALA A 113 -7.41 11.38 -9.73
C ALA A 113 -8.35 10.76 -8.70
N VAL A 114 -8.33 9.44 -8.52
CA VAL A 114 -9.18 8.79 -7.51
C VAL A 114 -8.65 8.97 -6.10
N PHE A 115 -7.32 8.99 -5.90
CA PHE A 115 -6.79 9.41 -4.60
C PHE A 115 -7.19 10.84 -4.28
N ALA A 116 -7.09 11.77 -5.24
CA ALA A 116 -7.56 13.14 -5.08
C ALA A 116 -9.07 13.21 -4.79
N GLY A 117 -9.89 12.41 -5.48
CA GLY A 117 -11.33 12.31 -5.21
C GLY A 117 -11.65 11.78 -3.82
N PHE A 118 -10.91 10.75 -3.36
CA PHE A 118 -11.03 10.22 -2.00
C PHE A 118 -10.64 11.27 -0.95
N VAL A 119 -9.54 12.00 -1.18
CA VAL A 119 -9.10 13.11 -0.31
C VAL A 119 -10.17 14.18 -0.23
N LEU A 120 -10.68 14.62 -1.38
CA LEU A 120 -11.72 15.64 -1.45
C LEU A 120 -12.99 15.18 -0.71
N ALA A 121 -13.40 13.92 -0.90
CA ALA A 121 -14.53 13.34 -0.18
C ALA A 121 -14.33 13.37 1.34
N ASN A 122 -13.11 13.07 1.84
CA ASN A 122 -12.81 13.15 3.27
C ASN A 122 -12.82 14.59 3.79
N ILE A 123 -12.23 15.54 3.04
CA ILE A 123 -12.25 16.97 3.38
C ILE A 123 -13.69 17.48 3.47
N CYS A 124 -14.57 17.05 2.56
CA CYS A 124 -15.99 17.42 2.56
C CYS A 124 -16.80 16.68 3.63
N LEU A 125 -16.41 15.45 4.00
CA LEU A 125 -17.13 14.66 5.01
C LEU A 125 -17.00 15.26 6.42
N ILE A 126 -15.83 15.82 6.76
CA ILE A 126 -15.57 16.41 8.08
C ILE A 126 -16.57 17.54 8.45
N PRO A 127 -16.81 18.57 7.61
CA PRO A 127 -17.79 19.61 7.92
C PRO A 127 -19.22 19.05 7.95
N VAL A 128 -19.56 18.07 7.11
CA VAL A 128 -20.89 17.42 7.12
C VAL A 128 -21.13 16.69 8.44
N LEU A 129 -20.17 15.91 8.92
CA LEU A 129 -20.26 15.21 10.20
C LEU A 129 -20.38 16.20 11.38
N ARG A 130 -19.63 17.32 11.33
CA ARG A 130 -19.69 18.36 12.37
C ARG A 130 -21.03 19.10 12.38
N TYR A 131 -21.57 19.41 11.21
CA TYR A 131 -22.91 19.98 11.10
C TYR A 131 -23.96 19.03 11.66
N ALA A 132 -23.88 17.74 11.29
CA ALA A 132 -24.78 16.71 11.80
C ALA A 132 -24.69 16.50 13.33
N SER A 133 -23.53 16.79 13.95
CA SER A 133 -23.36 16.71 15.41
C SER A 133 -23.93 17.91 16.19
N GLY A 134 -24.58 18.87 15.52
CA GLY A 134 -25.18 20.04 16.18
C GLY A 134 -24.18 21.10 16.62
N VAL A 135 -22.92 21.00 16.20
CA VAL A 135 -21.91 22.03 16.45
C VAL A 135 -22.16 23.18 15.49
N SER A 136 -22.51 24.36 16.01
CA SER A 136 -22.75 25.55 15.19
C SER A 136 -21.54 25.85 14.31
N TRP A 137 -21.66 25.59 13.01
CA TRP A 137 -20.58 25.73 12.05
C TRP A 137 -20.36 27.21 11.77
N SER A 138 -19.18 27.75 12.10
CA SER A 138 -18.72 29.03 11.58
C SER A 138 -17.49 28.80 10.73
N ALA A 139 -17.45 29.41 9.54
CA ALA A 139 -16.28 29.36 8.65
C ALA A 139 -15.01 29.93 9.30
N LEU A 140 -15.16 30.67 10.41
CA LEU A 140 -14.11 31.24 11.24
C LEU A 140 -13.50 30.24 12.25
N ARG A 141 -14.08 29.04 12.43
CA ARG A 141 -13.62 28.02 13.39
C ARG A 141 -13.17 26.73 12.71
N ILE A 142 -12.38 26.83 11.65
CA ILE A 142 -11.58 25.69 11.22
C ILE A 142 -10.50 25.49 12.29
N ASP A 143 -10.81 24.62 13.25
CA ASP A 143 -9.90 24.21 14.31
C ASP A 143 -8.54 23.83 13.69
N PRO A 144 -7.41 24.37 14.18
CA PRO A 144 -6.07 24.02 13.69
C PRO A 144 -5.81 22.51 13.66
N ALA A 145 -6.49 21.71 14.49
CA ALA A 145 -6.45 20.25 14.39
C ALA A 145 -7.04 19.74 13.07
N THR A 146 -8.14 20.33 12.59
CA THR A 146 -8.76 19.99 11.30
C THR A 146 -7.86 20.40 10.14
N ALA A 147 -7.26 21.58 10.22
CA ALA A 147 -6.29 22.07 9.25
C ALA A 147 -5.04 21.18 9.17
N ALA A 148 -4.50 20.75 10.32
CA ALA A 148 -3.36 19.86 10.40
C ALA A 148 -3.68 18.48 9.80
N VAL A 149 -4.88 17.93 10.06
CA VAL A 149 -5.34 16.66 9.49
C VAL A 149 -5.47 16.75 7.97
N VAL A 150 -6.10 17.81 7.44
CA VAL A 150 -6.22 18.02 5.99
C VAL A 150 -4.84 18.15 5.35
N THR A 151 -3.92 18.86 5.99
CA THR A 151 -2.54 19.05 5.48
C THR A 151 -1.72 17.77 5.51
N ALA A 152 -1.74 17.04 6.62
CA ALA A 152 -1.08 15.75 6.73
C ALA A 152 -1.65 14.74 5.72
N HIS A 153 -2.96 14.75 5.53
CA HIS A 153 -3.64 13.90 4.55
C HIS A 153 -3.29 14.26 3.10
N ALA A 154 -3.24 15.55 2.76
CA ALA A 154 -2.79 16.03 1.45
C ALA A 154 -1.32 15.64 1.18
N PHE A 155 -0.46 15.74 2.20
CA PHE A 155 0.93 15.34 2.10
C PHE A 155 1.10 13.83 1.85
N VAL A 156 0.41 12.99 2.63
CA VAL A 156 0.45 11.53 2.44
C VAL A 156 -0.09 11.16 1.06
N SER A 157 -1.12 11.85 0.59
CA SER A 157 -1.70 11.63 -0.75
C SER A 157 -0.74 12.03 -1.87
N ALA A 158 0.01 13.12 -1.70
CA ALA A 158 1.06 13.52 -2.63
C ALA A 158 2.21 12.50 -2.64
N MET A 159 2.66 12.02 -1.48
CA MET A 159 3.67 10.96 -1.35
C MET A 159 3.23 9.65 -2.03
N LEU A 160 1.96 9.26 -1.86
CA LEU A 160 1.38 8.08 -2.51
C LEU A 160 1.29 8.27 -4.03
N CYS A 161 0.85 9.43 -4.52
CA CYS A 161 0.83 9.75 -5.95
C CYS A 161 2.23 9.67 -6.57
N VAL A 162 3.24 10.27 -5.94
CA VAL A 162 4.61 10.28 -6.51
C VAL A 162 5.27 8.91 -6.40
N GLY A 163 5.06 8.19 -5.29
CA GLY A 163 5.50 6.80 -5.15
C GLY A 163 4.87 5.89 -6.21
N PHE A 164 3.58 6.10 -6.49
CA PHE A 164 2.84 5.39 -7.52
C PHE A 164 3.38 5.66 -8.92
N ILE A 165 3.52 6.93 -9.30
CA ILE A 165 4.09 7.37 -10.58
C ILE A 165 5.45 6.71 -10.86
N ARG A 166 6.26 6.49 -9.82
CA ARG A 166 7.59 5.90 -9.93
C ARG A 166 7.65 4.41 -9.95
N ALA A 167 6.79 3.75 -9.19
CA ALA A 167 6.61 2.32 -9.32
C ALA A 167 6.18 1.97 -10.76
N THR A 168 5.38 2.84 -11.40
CA THR A 168 4.90 2.64 -12.77
C THR A 168 5.88 3.05 -13.87
N SER A 169 7.01 3.69 -13.55
CA SER A 169 8.02 4.13 -14.52
C SER A 169 9.27 3.23 -14.59
N GLY A 170 9.30 2.12 -13.84
CA GLY A 170 10.16 0.96 -14.14
C GLY A 170 11.59 0.95 -13.58
N ARG A 171 12.13 2.04 -13.00
CA ARG A 171 13.40 1.99 -12.23
C ARG A 171 13.43 3.01 -11.08
N LEU A 172 13.25 2.52 -9.85
CA LEU A 172 13.33 3.33 -8.63
C LEU A 172 14.79 3.56 -8.23
N THR A 173 15.43 4.58 -8.80
CA THR A 173 16.79 5.01 -8.43
C THR A 173 16.77 5.92 -7.19
N ARG A 174 17.86 5.99 -6.41
CA ARG A 174 18.01 6.95 -5.28
C ARG A 174 17.69 8.40 -5.69
N ARG A 175 18.08 8.78 -6.92
CA ARG A 175 17.79 10.09 -7.53
C ARG A 175 16.31 10.32 -7.75
N SER A 176 15.58 9.27 -8.14
CA SER A 176 14.13 9.35 -8.13
C SER A 176 13.74 9.70 -6.69
N LEU A 177 13.93 8.87 -5.67
CA LEU A 177 13.41 9.12 -4.31
C LEU A 177 13.59 10.57 -3.82
N LEU A 178 14.77 11.15 -3.98
CA LEU A 178 15.08 12.56 -3.68
C LEU A 178 14.19 13.57 -4.43
N VAL A 179 13.94 13.40 -5.72
CA VAL A 179 13.03 14.25 -6.50
C VAL A 179 11.57 14.14 -6.02
N ALA A 180 11.14 13.01 -5.46
CA ALA A 180 9.77 12.93 -4.90
C ALA A 180 9.69 13.74 -3.63
N VAL A 181 10.67 13.56 -2.76
CA VAL A 181 10.80 14.31 -1.52
C VAL A 181 10.88 15.80 -1.84
N ALA A 182 11.66 16.19 -2.84
CA ALA A 182 11.77 17.59 -3.27
C ALA A 182 10.46 18.16 -3.84
N CYS A 183 9.67 17.37 -4.59
CA CYS A 183 8.37 17.82 -5.10
C CYS A 183 7.27 17.81 -4.02
N ALA A 184 7.35 16.93 -3.03
CA ALA A 184 6.37 16.82 -1.95
C ALA A 184 6.67 17.74 -0.75
N ALA A 185 7.94 18.11 -0.52
CA ALA A 185 8.36 18.97 0.58
C ALA A 185 7.71 20.38 0.56
N PRO A 186 7.51 21.05 -0.59
CA PRO A 186 6.78 22.31 -0.65
C PRO A 186 5.32 22.20 -0.22
N LEU A 187 4.67 21.05 -0.45
CA LEU A 187 3.30 20.81 0.03
C LEU A 187 3.28 20.57 1.55
N LEU A 188 4.32 19.92 2.07
CA LEU A 188 4.52 19.66 3.51
C LEU A 188 4.79 20.96 4.29
N ALA A 189 5.59 21.87 3.73
CA ALA A 189 5.94 23.15 4.35
C ALA A 189 4.90 24.24 4.04
N GLY A 190 4.37 24.27 2.81
CA GLY A 190 3.44 25.29 2.34
C GLY A 190 2.03 25.12 2.89
N GLY A 191 1.56 23.90 3.13
CA GLY A 191 0.24 23.65 3.72
C GLY A 191 0.06 24.29 5.10
N PRO A 192 0.94 23.99 6.09
CA PRO A 192 0.86 24.59 7.41
C PRO A 192 1.12 26.10 7.41
N VAL A 193 2.02 26.60 6.55
CA VAL A 193 2.32 28.04 6.44
C VAL A 193 1.15 28.80 5.83
N LEU A 194 0.55 28.30 4.75
CA LEU A 194 -0.62 28.91 4.12
C LEU A 194 -1.82 28.87 5.07
N LEU A 195 -2.04 27.77 5.79
CA LEU A 195 -3.08 27.68 6.82
C LEU A 195 -2.82 28.63 7.99
N SER A 196 -1.60 28.72 8.48
CA SER A 196 -1.23 29.68 9.53
C SER A 196 -1.41 31.12 9.06
N ALA A 197 -1.08 31.42 7.81
CA ALA A 197 -1.27 32.74 7.21
C ALA A 197 -2.76 33.08 7.01
N LEU A 198 -3.56 32.16 6.48
CA LEU A 198 -5.01 32.31 6.33
C LEU A 198 -5.71 32.45 7.68
N HIS A 199 -5.21 31.75 8.70
CA HIS A 199 -5.71 31.83 10.06
C HIS A 199 -5.31 33.15 10.75
N ALA A 200 -4.09 33.63 10.52
CA ALA A 200 -3.60 34.93 11.01
C ALA A 200 -4.28 36.13 10.32
N LEU A 201 -4.79 35.94 9.10
CA LEU A 201 -5.56 36.94 8.35
C LEU A 201 -7.03 37.04 8.79
N GLN A 202 -7.53 36.14 9.65
CA GLN A 202 -8.86 36.26 10.26
C GLN A 202 -8.77 37.22 11.46
N SER A 203 -9.28 38.43 11.28
CA SER A 203 -9.25 39.52 12.29
C SER A 203 -9.92 39.18 13.62
N ASP A 204 -10.79 38.18 13.64
CA ASP A 204 -11.67 37.88 14.78
C ASP A 204 -11.23 36.62 15.55
N ASN A 205 -10.01 36.13 15.32
CA ASN A 205 -9.53 34.87 15.91
C ASN A 205 -9.17 35.03 17.40
N LEU A 206 -9.95 34.39 18.27
CA LEU A 206 -9.69 34.23 19.71
C LEU A 206 -8.32 33.60 20.03
N LEU A 207 -7.70 32.91 19.07
CA LEU A 207 -6.35 32.37 19.21
C LEU A 207 -5.26 33.45 19.35
N TRP A 208 -5.48 34.68 18.87
CA TRP A 208 -4.59 35.81 19.20
C TRP A 208 -4.72 36.24 20.67
N VAL A 209 -5.92 36.09 21.25
CA VAL A 209 -6.18 36.40 22.66
C VAL A 209 -5.64 35.27 23.56
N ASP A 210 -5.80 34.00 23.16
CA ASP A 210 -5.33 32.84 23.93
C ASP A 210 -3.82 32.55 23.79
N LEU A 211 -3.16 32.90 22.67
CA LEU A 211 -1.70 32.85 22.59
C LEU A 211 -1.05 33.92 23.48
N VAL A 212 -1.74 35.04 23.68
CA VAL A 212 -1.29 36.14 24.54
C VAL A 212 -1.68 35.89 26.01
N HIS A 213 -2.72 35.07 26.28
CA HIS A 213 -3.17 34.70 27.62
C HIS A 213 -3.38 33.18 27.80
N PRO A 214 -2.32 32.42 28.15
CA PRO A 214 -2.37 30.97 28.25
C PRO A 214 -2.85 30.50 29.64
N GLU A 215 -4.15 30.49 29.91
CA GLU A 215 -4.67 29.94 31.18
C GLU A 215 -5.31 28.54 31.08
N GLY A 216 -5.39 27.91 29.90
CA GLY A 216 -6.00 26.58 29.72
C GLY A 216 -5.03 25.44 29.35
N LYS A 217 -4.56 24.64 30.32
CA LYS A 217 -3.62 23.51 30.10
C LYS A 217 -4.18 22.32 29.28
N ASP A 218 -5.50 22.19 29.14
CA ASP A 218 -6.13 21.02 28.51
C ASP A 218 -6.07 21.01 26.98
N HIS A 219 -5.87 22.17 26.35
CA HIS A 219 -5.93 22.27 24.89
C HIS A 219 -4.65 21.74 24.22
N THR A 220 -3.48 21.99 24.82
CA THR A 220 -2.18 21.56 24.32
C THR A 220 -2.09 20.03 24.25
N LEU A 221 -2.63 19.34 25.26
CA LEU A 221 -2.55 17.89 25.37
C LEU A 221 -3.39 17.17 24.30
N ARG A 222 -4.55 17.72 23.94
CA ARG A 222 -5.41 17.19 22.85
C ARG A 222 -4.78 17.37 21.47
N VAL A 223 -4.14 18.52 21.24
CA VAL A 223 -3.43 18.80 19.98
C VAL A 223 -2.24 17.85 19.83
N VAL A 224 -1.44 17.67 20.88
CA VAL A 224 -0.31 16.74 20.89
C VAL A 224 -0.77 15.29 20.69
N ALA A 225 -1.82 14.84 21.39
CA ALA A 225 -2.36 13.49 21.24
C ALA A 225 -2.89 13.21 19.83
N SER A 226 -3.59 14.17 19.22
CA SER A 226 -4.06 14.07 17.83
C SER A 226 -2.88 13.98 16.85
N GLY A 227 -1.88 14.86 16.99
CA GLY A 227 -0.67 14.81 16.17
C GLY A 227 0.07 13.47 16.27
N LEU A 228 0.18 12.93 17.49
CA LEU A 228 0.82 11.63 17.73
C LEU A 228 0.05 10.47 17.09
N PHE A 229 -1.28 10.47 17.20
CA PHE A 229 -2.15 9.46 16.58
C PHE A 229 -1.97 9.43 15.05
N TRP A 230 -1.95 10.59 14.40
CA TRP A 230 -1.78 10.67 12.95
C TRP A 230 -0.36 10.31 12.49
N LEU A 231 0.67 10.65 13.27
CA LEU A 231 2.04 10.20 13.02
C LEU A 231 2.14 8.66 13.08
N VAL A 232 1.51 8.04 14.08
CA VAL A 232 1.46 6.58 14.20
C VAL A 232 0.72 5.96 13.01
N MET A 233 -0.44 6.49 12.63
CA MET A 233 -1.19 6.01 11.46
C MET A 233 -0.39 6.16 10.16
N CYS A 234 0.32 7.28 9.95
CA CYS A 234 1.22 7.45 8.81
C CYS A 234 2.35 6.42 8.83
N ALA A 235 2.98 6.18 9.98
CA ALA A 235 4.04 5.19 10.11
C ALA A 235 3.54 3.77 9.79
N VAL A 236 2.32 3.41 10.22
CA VAL A 236 1.68 2.12 9.91
C VAL A 236 1.42 1.98 8.41
N VAL A 237 0.83 3.01 7.77
CA VAL A 237 0.56 3.01 6.33
C VAL A 237 1.87 2.94 5.54
N CYS A 238 2.87 3.75 5.90
CA CYS A 238 4.20 3.71 5.28
C CYS A 238 4.83 2.33 5.42
N ARG A 239 4.81 1.72 6.61
CA ARG A 239 5.33 0.36 6.83
C ARG A 239 4.60 -0.68 5.99
N PHE A 240 3.27 -0.58 5.87
CA PHE A 240 2.46 -1.48 5.07
C PHE A 240 2.78 -1.36 3.57
N VAL A 241 2.86 -0.12 3.06
CA VAL A 241 3.22 0.16 1.67
C VAL A 241 4.64 -0.31 1.38
N PHE A 242 5.61 -0.04 2.26
CA PHE A 242 7.00 -0.48 2.09
C PHE A 242 7.12 -2.01 2.12
N ALA A 243 6.42 -2.69 3.04
CA ALA A 243 6.41 -4.14 3.12
C ALA A 243 5.72 -4.79 1.91
N ARG A 244 4.73 -4.11 1.31
CA ARG A 244 4.11 -4.54 0.06
C ARG A 244 5.04 -4.32 -1.13
N TYR A 245 5.72 -3.17 -1.17
CA TYR A 245 6.63 -2.80 -2.24
C TYR A 245 7.85 -3.71 -2.30
N ARG A 246 8.52 -3.93 -1.17
CA ARG A 246 9.68 -4.84 -1.05
C ARG A 246 9.38 -6.24 -1.60
N ARG A 247 8.17 -6.73 -1.33
CA ARG A 247 7.71 -8.05 -1.80
C ARG A 247 7.44 -8.12 -3.30
N ILE A 248 7.06 -7.01 -3.94
CA ILE A 248 6.89 -6.96 -5.40
C ILE A 248 8.26 -6.92 -6.07
N THR A 249 9.20 -6.13 -5.53
CA THR A 249 10.57 -6.04 -6.08
C THR A 249 11.33 -7.35 -5.97
N GLU A 250 11.22 -8.06 -4.84
CA GLU A 250 11.82 -9.40 -4.67
C GLU A 250 11.27 -10.40 -5.72
N TRP A 251 10.01 -10.26 -6.11
CA TRP A 251 9.41 -11.09 -7.18
C TRP A 251 9.98 -10.78 -8.56
N THR A 252 10.09 -9.51 -8.91
CA THR A 252 10.62 -9.09 -10.22
C THR A 252 12.11 -9.37 -10.38
N GLU A 253 12.89 -9.36 -9.29
CA GLU A 253 14.32 -9.67 -9.34
C GLU A 253 14.59 -11.17 -9.55
N LEU A 254 13.70 -12.04 -9.08
CA LEU A 254 13.78 -13.48 -9.33
C LEU A 254 13.34 -13.86 -10.74
N GLU A 255 12.50 -13.05 -11.40
CA GLU A 255 12.05 -13.27 -12.77
C GLU A 255 13.09 -12.89 -13.84
N ILE A 256 14.09 -12.05 -13.50
CA ILE A 256 15.07 -11.52 -14.47
C ILE A 256 16.39 -12.29 -14.46
N ASN A 257 16.68 -13.08 -13.42
CA ASN A 257 17.96 -13.77 -13.25
C ASN A 257 17.91 -15.29 -13.52
N GLY A 258 16.82 -15.81 -14.09
CA GLY A 258 16.68 -17.22 -14.51
C GLY A 258 16.10 -17.35 -15.91
#